data_AF-A0A1H7UVY3-F1
#
_entry.id   AF-A0A1H7UVY3-F1
#
_cell.length_a   1.000
_cell.length_b   1.000
_cell.length_c   1.000
_cell.angle_alpha   90.00
_cell.angle_beta   90.00
_cell.angle_gamma   90.00
#
_symmetry.space_group_name_H-M   'P 1'
#
loop_
_entity.id
_entity.type
_entity.pdbx_description
1 polymer ?
#
loop_
_entity_poly.entity_id
_entity_poly.type
_entity_poly.pdbx_seq_one_letter_code
_entity_poly.pdbx_strand_id
1 'polypeptide(L)' 'MGQQSKHAAATWISYKLMRGKAASLGFGAGDNYISDSWFNITKTFTLPGYTMLNASIFYDKPK' A
#
# COMPACT_ATOMS: atom_id res chain seq x y z
N MET A 1 -7.95 24.68 3.04
CA MET A 1 -8.75 23.43 3.12
C MET A 1 -7.81 22.33 3.59
N GLY A 2 -7.83 21.98 4.87
CA GLY A 2 -6.91 21.00 5.47
C GLY A 2 -7.58 19.64 5.52
N GLN A 3 -7.12 18.70 4.70
CA GLN A 3 -7.51 17.30 4.79
C GLN A 3 -6.71 16.69 5.95
N GLN A 4 -7.26 16.70 7.16
CA GLN A 4 -6.63 16.07 8.33
C GLN A 4 -7.01 14.59 8.33
N SER A 5 -6.27 13.76 7.59
CA SER A 5 -6.38 12.31 7.70
C SER A 5 -6.05 11.90 9.12
N LYS A 6 -7.01 11.35 9.87
CA LYS A 6 -6.84 11.10 11.30
C LYS A 6 -5.83 9.99 11.57
N HIS A 7 -5.77 9.01 10.67
CA HIS A 7 -4.78 7.92 10.69
C HIS A 7 -4.52 7.45 9.25
N ALA A 8 -3.25 7.28 8.89
CA ALA A 8 -2.83 6.65 7.65
C ALA A 8 -1.75 5.61 7.98
N ALA A 9 -1.84 4.44 7.36
CA ALA A 9 -0.86 3.38 7.52
C ALA A 9 -0.53 2.82 6.14
N ALA A 10 0.75 2.56 5.89
CA ALA A 10 1.20 1.89 4.68
C ALA A 10 2.15 0.77 5.09
N THR A 11 1.86 -0.44 4.64
CA THR A 11 2.68 -1.62 4.89
C THR A 11 3.09 -2.24 3.58
N TRP A 12 4.37 -2.60 3.46
CA TRP A 12 4.93 -3.21 2.26
C TRP A 12 5.90 -4.32 2.64
N ILE A 13 5.75 -5.48 2.02
CA ILE A 13 6.65 -6.61 2.16
C ILE A 13 7.08 -7.12 0.79
N SER A 14 8.36 -7.44 0.65
CA SER A 14 8.90 -8.06 -0.56
C SER A 14 9.78 -9.25 -0.22
N TYR A 15 9.75 -10.23 -1.10
CA TYR A 15 10.58 -11.42 -1.02
C TYR A 15 11.22 -11.69 -2.38
N LYS A 16 12.53 -11.91 -2.37
CA LYS A 16 13.30 -12.29 -3.56
C LYS A 16 13.94 -13.65 -3.31
N LEU A 17 13.78 -14.55 -4.27
CA LEU A 17 14.51 -15.82 -4.26
C LEU A 17 15.99 -15.52 -4.47
N MET A 18 16.86 -16.02 -3.58
CA MET A 18 18.31 -15.77 -3.66
C MET A 18 19.11 -16.96 -4.20
N ARG A 19 18.48 -18.13 -4.37
CA ARG A 19 19.16 -19.38 -4.77
C ARG A 19 18.35 -20.15 -5.80
N GLY A 20 19.05 -20.88 -6.68
CA GLY A 20 18.46 -21.74 -7.71
C GLY A 20 18.21 -21.06 -9.06
N LYS A 21 17.57 -21.77 -9.99
CA LYS A 21 17.27 -21.27 -11.36
C LYS A 21 16.35 -20.04 -11.38
N ALA A 22 15.67 -19.76 -10.27
CA ALA A 22 14.76 -18.63 -10.08
C ALA A 22 15.32 -17.56 -9.12
N ALA A 23 16.63 -17.52 -8.84
CA ALA A 23 17.29 -16.56 -7.93
C ALA A 23 17.17 -15.07 -8.31
N SER A 24 16.45 -14.78 -9.39
CA SER A 24 16.17 -13.46 -9.90
C SER A 24 14.70 -13.09 -9.78
N LEU A 25 13.82 -14.04 -9.45
CA LEU A 25 12.40 -13.79 -9.29
C LEU A 25 12.11 -13.28 -7.88
N GLY A 26 11.31 -12.22 -7.80
CA GLY A 26 10.79 -11.69 -6.55
C GLY A 26 9.33 -11.31 -6.68
N PHE A 27 8.68 -11.24 -5.53
CA PHE A 27 7.30 -10.80 -5.40
C PHE A 27 7.18 -9.88 -4.20
N GLY A 28 6.29 -8.92 -4.29
CA GLY A 28 5.99 -7.99 -3.21
C GLY A 28 4.49 -7.77 -3.12
N ALA A 29 4.02 -7.52 -1.92
CA ALA A 29 2.65 -7.15 -1.66
C ALA A 29 2.63 -6.09 -0.55
N GLY A 30 1.60 -5.26 -0.56
CA GLY A 30 1.41 -4.30 0.49
C GLY A 30 0.06 -3.65 0.39
N ASP A 31 -0.20 -2.79 1.35
CA ASP A 31 -1.46 -2.12 1.53
C ASP A 31 -1.21 -0.67 1.90
N ASN A 32 -2.15 0.17 1.47
CA ASN A 32 -2.22 1.56 1.84
C ASN A 32 -3.60 1.78 2.43
N TYR A 33 -3.64 2.05 3.73
CA TYR A 33 -4.84 2.30 4.49
C TYR A 33 -4.96 3.80 4.81
N ILE A 34 -6.07 4.39 4.42
CA ILE A 34 -6.39 5.79 4.73
C ILE A 34 -7.71 5.80 5.48
N SER A 35 -7.67 6.16 6.77
CA SER A 35 -8.87 6.30 7.60
C SER A 35 -9.73 7.49 7.14
N ASP A 36 -11.01 7.41 7.48
CA ASP A 36 -12.01 8.46 7.26
C ASP A 36 -11.48 9.85 7.57
N SER A 37 -11.62 10.75 6.60
CA SER A 37 -11.33 12.17 6.76
C SER A 37 -12.63 12.92 7.07
N TRP A 38 -12.63 13.70 8.14
CA TRP A 38 -13.74 14.58 8.48
C TRP A 38 -13.62 15.87 7.66
N PHE A 39 -14.41 16.01 6.60
CA PHE A 39 -14.55 17.29 5.91
C PHE A 39 -15.70 18.06 6.58
N ASN A 40 -15.35 19.03 7.43
CA ASN A 40 -16.22 20.04 8.06
C ASN A 40 -16.98 19.74 9.38
N ILE A 41 -17.11 20.82 10.15
CA ILE A 41 -17.77 21.03 11.46
C ILE A 41 -19.26 20.62 11.55
N THR A 42 -19.85 20.09 10.48
CA THR A 42 -21.29 19.80 10.37
C THR A 42 -21.63 18.30 10.38
N LYS A 43 -20.63 17.41 10.48
CA LYS A 43 -20.80 15.94 10.64
C LYS A 43 -21.80 15.28 9.66
N THR A 44 -21.95 15.78 8.44
CA THR A 44 -23.03 15.35 7.53
C THR A 44 -22.56 14.42 6.41
N PHE A 45 -21.24 14.25 6.21
CA PHE A 45 -20.71 13.35 5.18
C PHE A 45 -19.32 12.80 5.58
N THR A 46 -19.22 11.48 5.67
CA THR A 46 -17.94 10.78 5.91
C THR A 46 -17.46 10.25 4.56
N LEU A 47 -16.25 10.61 4.13
CA LEU A 47 -15.62 9.93 2.99
C LEU A 47 -15.16 8.56 3.51
N PRO A 48 -15.74 7.44 3.04
CA PRO A 48 -15.39 6.13 3.56
C PRO A 48 -13.91 5.90 3.33
N GLY A 49 -13.19 5.64 4.43
CA GLY A 49 -11.79 5.22 4.39
C GLY A 49 -11.64 4.03 3.45
N TYR A 50 -10.63 4.07 2.60
CA TYR A 50 -10.37 3.01 1.65
C TYR A 50 -9.05 2.33 1.97
N THR A 51 -9.04 1.02 1.77
CA THR A 51 -7.82 0.21 1.81
C THR A 51 -7.46 -0.12 0.37
N MET A 52 -6.26 0.26 -0.06
CA MET A 52 -5.75 -0.07 -1.37
C MET A 52 -4.69 -1.15 -1.24
N LEU A 53 -4.99 -2.35 -1.72
CA LEU A 53 -4.06 -3.46 -1.80
C LEU A 53 -3.25 -3.40 -3.10
N ASN A 54 -1.95 -3.65 -3.00
CA ASN A 54 -1.01 -3.64 -4.11
C ASN A 54 -0.21 -4.93 -4.12
N ALA A 55 0.05 -5.49 -5.30
CA ALA A 55 0.88 -6.68 -5.48
C ALA A 55 1.74 -6.51 -6.74
N SER A 56 2.97 -7.01 -6.67
CA SER A 56 3.97 -6.88 -7.73
C SER A 56 4.77 -8.18 -7.86
N ILE A 57 5.08 -8.57 -9.08
CA ILE A 57 6.01 -9.67 -9.40
C ILE A 57 7.09 -9.09 -10.30
N PHE A 58 8.35 -9.35 -9.98
CA PHE A 58 9.49 -8.81 -10.70
C PHE A 58 10.56 -9.89 -10.95
N TYR A 59 11.31 -9.74 -12.04
CA TYR A 59 12.40 -10.62 -12.40
C TYR A 59 13.65 -9.81 -12.74
N ASP A 60 14.70 -10.04 -11.98
CA ASP A 60 15.96 -9.29 -12.04
C ASP A 60 16.94 -9.97 -12.99
N LYS A 61 17.01 -9.51 -14.25
CA LYS A 61 17.97 -10.05 -15.22
C LYS A 61 19.37 -9.46 -14.94
N PRO A 62 20.38 -10.29 -14.60
CA PRO A 62 21.76 -9.81 -14.60
C PRO A 62 22.14 -9.36 -16.03
N LYS A 63 22.83 -8.22 -16.13
CA LYS A 63 23.34 -7.64 -17.39
C LYS A 63 24.41 -8.51 -18.03
#